data_AF-A0A4S1DZW0-F1
#
_entry.id   AF-A0A4S1DZW0-F1
#
_cell.length_a   1.000
_cell.length_b   1.000
_cell.length_c   1.000
_cell.angle_alpha   90.00
_cell.angle_beta   90.00
_cell.angle_gamma   90.00
#
_symmetry.space_group_name_H-M   'P 1'
#
loop_
_entity.id
_entity.type
_entity.pdbx_description
1 polymer ?
#
loop_
_entity_poly.entity_id
_entity_poly.type
_entity_poly.pdbx_seq_one_letter_code
_entity_poly.pdbx_strand_id
1 'polypeptide(L)'
;MELLLTEQDLEPLPEPKEFVQHAKPEGILNSNYKKLVKKNLSNITSQSLFGVKQRLKSSRYRFTSGAETILVVSVYMAIIIVIFS
;
A
#
# COMPACT_ATOMS: atom_id res chain seq x y z
N MET A 1 -27.95 -3.09 16.59
CA MET A 1 -28.47 -1.72 16.35
C MET A 1 -29.01 -1.74 14.94
N GLU A 2 -30.33 -1.87 14.82
CA GLU A 2 -31.02 -1.94 13.53
C GLU A 2 -31.08 -0.52 12.95
N LEU A 3 -30.50 -0.30 11.77
CA LEU A 3 -30.60 0.98 11.07
C LEU A 3 -31.94 1.03 10.34
N LEU A 4 -32.94 1.64 10.99
CA LEU A 4 -34.20 2.06 10.37
C LEU A 4 -33.89 3.12 9.32
N LEU A 5 -33.86 2.72 8.05
CA LEU A 5 -33.79 3.62 6.91
C LEU A 5 -35.19 4.13 6.61
N THR A 6 -35.45 5.38 7.01
CA THR A 6 -36.63 6.14 6.59
C THR A 6 -36.67 6.20 5.07
N GLU A 7 -37.79 5.76 4.51
CA GLU A 7 -38.22 5.93 3.11
C GLU A 7 -38.11 7.40 2.71
N GLN A 8 -36.98 7.77 2.12
CA GLN A 8 -36.78 9.09 1.52
C GLN A 8 -36.79 8.87 0.02
N ASP A 9 -37.85 9.40 -0.60
CA ASP A 9 -38.28 9.30 -1.99
C ASP A 9 -37.12 9.60 -2.98
N LEU A 10 -36.29 8.59 -3.24
CA LEU A 10 -35.16 8.66 -4.15
C LEU A 10 -35.68 8.35 -5.55
N GLU A 11 -35.69 9.38 -6.39
CA GLU A 11 -35.85 9.33 -7.84
C GLU A 11 -35.13 8.10 -8.43
N PRO A 12 -35.78 7.28 -9.28
CA PRO A 12 -35.24 6.00 -9.68
C PRO A 12 -33.91 6.19 -10.41
N LEU A 13 -32.84 5.70 -9.78
CA LEU A 13 -31.49 5.67 -10.32
C LEU A 13 -31.55 5.06 -11.73
N PRO A 14 -30.96 5.70 -12.76
CA PRO A 14 -30.98 5.15 -14.11
C PRO A 14 -30.42 3.73 -14.09
N GLU A 15 -31.19 2.79 -14.62
CA GLU A 15 -30.82 1.38 -14.70
C GLU A 15 -29.38 1.25 -15.21
N PRO A 16 -28.50 0.49 -14.53
CA PRO A 16 -27.14 0.27 -14.98
C PRO A 16 -27.15 -0.62 -16.23
N LYS A 17 -27.45 -0.01 -17.36
CA LYS A 17 -27.25 -0.60 -18.69
C LYS A 17 -25.74 -0.70 -18.88
N GLU A 18 -25.29 -1.93 -19.14
CA GLU A 18 -23.94 -2.34 -19.55
C GLU A 18 -22.96 -2.94 -18.52
N PHE A 19 -23.27 -3.00 -17.22
CA PHE A 19 -22.36 -3.71 -16.29
C PHE A 19 -22.49 -5.24 -16.32
N VAL A 20 -23.53 -5.78 -16.94
CA VAL A 20 -23.86 -7.22 -16.88
C VAL A 20 -23.07 -8.06 -17.91
N GLN A 21 -22.60 -7.48 -19.02
CA GLN A 21 -21.90 -8.28 -20.06
C GLN A 21 -20.47 -8.69 -19.69
N HIS A 22 -19.85 -8.03 -18.72
CA HIS A 22 -18.49 -8.37 -18.27
C HIS A 22 -18.46 -9.21 -16.98
N ALA A 23 -19.61 -9.64 -16.47
CA ALA A 23 -19.72 -10.47 -15.28
C ALA A 23 -19.46 -11.97 -15.57
N LYS A 24 -18.54 -12.28 -16.49
CA LYS A 24 -17.95 -13.62 -16.51
C LYS A 24 -16.98 -13.65 -15.32
N PRO A 25 -17.02 -14.65 -14.41
CA PRO A 25 -16.04 -14.76 -13.34
C PRO A 25 -14.71 -15.26 -13.92
N GLU A 26 -14.14 -14.52 -14.87
CA GLU A 26 -12.72 -14.59 -15.17
C GLU A 26 -12.06 -14.07 -13.90
N GLY A 27 -11.66 -14.98 -13.03
CA GLY A 27 -11.21 -14.66 -11.68
C GLY A 27 -10.34 -13.40 -11.64
N ILE A 28 -10.52 -12.61 -10.59
CA ILE A 28 -9.91 -11.29 -10.38
C ILE A 28 -8.40 -11.28 -10.71
N LEU A 29 -7.74 -12.43 -10.56
CA LEU A 29 -6.34 -12.68 -10.87
C LEU A 29 -6.12 -13.30 -12.26
N ASN A 30 -6.60 -12.65 -13.33
CA ASN A 30 -6.25 -13.08 -14.69
C ASN A 30 -4.89 -12.53 -15.15
N SER A 31 -4.37 -13.03 -16.29
CA SER A 31 -3.09 -12.60 -16.85
C SER A 31 -3.06 -11.12 -17.27
N ASN A 32 -4.21 -10.56 -17.65
CA ASN A 32 -4.41 -9.15 -17.96
C ASN A 32 -4.31 -8.29 -16.67
N TYR A 33 -4.95 -8.72 -15.58
CA TYR A 33 -4.81 -8.09 -14.26
C TYR A 33 -3.34 -8.08 -13.80
N LYS A 34 -2.61 -9.19 -13.99
CA LYS A 34 -1.17 -9.26 -13.70
C LYS A 34 -0.36 -8.21 -14.49
N LYS A 35 -0.65 -8.04 -15.79
CA LYS A 35 0.02 -7.02 -16.64
C LYS A 35 -0.32 -5.60 -16.17
N LEU A 36 -1.58 -5.34 -15.85
CA LEU A 36 -2.05 -4.04 -15.35
C LEU A 36 -1.38 -3.68 -14.02
N VAL A 37 -1.36 -4.61 -13.05
CA VAL A 37 -0.69 -4.42 -11.76
C VAL A 37 0.80 -4.16 -11.96
N LYS A 38 1.48 -4.91 -12.85
CA LYS A 38 2.91 -4.69 -13.13
C LYS A 38 3.17 -3.31 -13.75
N LYS A 39 2.32 -2.87 -14.67
CA LYS A 39 2.39 -1.53 -15.28
C LYS A 39 2.15 -0.41 -14.26
N ASN A 40 1.22 -0.60 -13.32
CA ASN A 40 0.94 0.34 -12.24
C ASN A 40 2.08 0.37 -11.21
N LEU A 41 2.68 -0.79 -10.92
CA LEU A 41 3.83 -0.88 -10.01
C LEU A 41 5.08 -0.21 -10.61
N SER A 42 5.29 -0.28 -11.93
CA SER A 42 6.39 0.44 -12.58
C SER A 42 6.12 1.94 -12.71
N ASN A 43 4.86 2.34 -12.91
CA ASN A 43 4.43 3.73 -13.01
C ASN A 43 3.82 4.23 -11.68
N ILE A 44 4.48 3.95 -10.54
CA ILE A 44 4.03 4.48 -9.26
C ILE A 44 4.17 6.01 -9.30
N THR A 45 3.07 6.69 -9.55
CA THR A 45 2.98 8.15 -9.41
C THR A 45 3.04 8.49 -7.93
N SER A 46 3.90 9.42 -7.55
CA SER A 46 4.11 9.87 -6.17
C SER A 46 2.86 10.47 -5.51
N GLN A 47 1.86 10.86 -6.31
CA GLN A 47 0.58 11.43 -5.88
C GLN A 47 -0.53 10.40 -5.66
N SER A 48 -0.31 9.12 -6.00
CA SER A 48 -1.29 8.07 -5.72
C SER A 48 -1.27 7.68 -4.24
N LEU A 49 -2.45 7.36 -3.67
CA LEU A 49 -2.56 6.92 -2.28
C LEU A 49 -1.70 5.68 -1.97
N PHE A 50 -1.62 4.76 -2.93
CA PHE A 50 -0.75 3.59 -2.86
C PHE A 50 0.75 3.99 -2.87
N GLY A 51 1.15 4.89 -3.77
CA GLY A 51 2.51 5.39 -3.86
C GLY A 51 2.98 6.11 -2.60
N VAL A 52 2.12 6.94 -2.01
CA VAL A 52 2.39 7.63 -0.73
C VAL A 52 2.58 6.61 0.39
N LYS A 53 1.67 5.63 0.51
CA LYS A 53 1.76 4.56 1.51
C LYS A 53 3.03 3.72 1.36
N GLN A 54 3.37 3.35 0.11
CA GLN A 54 4.56 2.57 -0.19
C GLN A 54 5.84 3.35 0.12
N ARG A 55 5.90 4.64 -0.20
CA ARG A 55 7.05 5.52 0.11
C ARG A 55 7.25 5.67 1.62
N LEU A 56 6.18 5.85 2.39
CA LEU A 56 6.27 5.90 3.85
C LEU A 56 6.83 4.59 4.42
N LYS A 57 6.36 3.45 3.89
CA LYS A 57 6.82 2.13 4.32
C LYS A 57 8.30 1.90 3.97
N SER A 58 8.71 2.20 2.74
CA SER A 58 10.12 2.03 2.32
C SER A 58 11.08 2.93 3.08
N SER A 59 10.68 4.18 3.34
CA SER A 59 11.46 5.13 4.14
C SER A 59 11.77 4.57 5.53
N ARG A 60 10.76 4.01 6.21
CA ARG A 60 10.92 3.41 7.54
C ARG A 60 11.95 2.28 7.54
N TYR A 61 11.86 1.33 6.60
CA TYR A 61 12.83 0.25 6.50
C TYR A 61 14.26 0.74 6.23
N ARG A 62 14.42 1.82 5.46
CA ARG A 62 15.74 2.41 5.17
C ARG A 62 16.37 3.04 6.41
N PHE A 63 15.58 3.75 7.22
CA PHE A 63 16.07 4.38 8.45
C PHE A 63 16.35 3.36 9.56
N THR A 64 15.52 2.32 9.72
CA THR A 64 15.70 1.34 10.79
C THR A 64 16.97 0.51 10.57
N SER A 65 17.21 0.05 9.33
CA SER A 65 18.37 -0.79 9.01
C SER A 65 19.71 -0.06 9.20
N GLY A 66 19.80 1.20 8.77
CA GLY A 66 21.04 1.98 8.92
C GLY A 66 21.31 2.42 10.35
N ALA A 67 20.29 2.94 11.05
CA ALA A 67 20.47 3.47 12.40
C ALA A 67 20.83 2.36 13.42
N GLU A 68 20.23 1.19 13.29
CA GLU A 68 20.51 0.04 14.18
C GLU A 68 21.97 -0.41 14.06
N THR A 69 22.46 -0.59 12.84
CA THR A 69 23.86 -1.00 12.60
C THR A 69 24.86 0.04 13.10
N ILE A 70 24.61 1.33 12.86
CA ILE A 70 25.46 2.41 13.34
C ILE A 70 25.51 2.44 14.88
N LEU A 71 24.36 2.28 15.55
CA LEU A 71 24.29 2.25 17.00
C LEU A 71 25.09 1.08 17.58
N VAL A 72 24.90 -0.13 17.04
CA VAL A 72 25.63 -1.32 17.50
C VAL A 72 27.14 -1.14 17.33
N VAL A 73 27.60 -0.70 16.14
CA VAL A 73 29.03 -0.46 15.89
C VAL A 73 29.60 0.63 16.82
N SER A 74 28.83 1.69 17.08
CA SER A 74 29.26 2.77 17.99
C SER A 74 29.48 2.29 19.42
N VAL A 75 28.62 1.41 19.92
CA VAL A 75 28.74 0.83 21.27
C VAL A 75 29.97 -0.06 21.36
N TYR A 76 30.22 -0.92 20.37
CA TYR A 76 31.42 -1.76 20.35
C TYR A 76 32.70 -0.92 20.28
N MET A 77 32.73 0.13 19.46
CA MET A 77 33.88 1.04 19.41
C MET A 77 34.13 1.73 20.75
N ALA A 78 33.08 2.20 21.43
CA ALA A 78 33.22 2.81 22.75
C ALA A 78 33.81 1.83 23.78
N ILE A 79 33.36 0.58 23.78
CA ILE A 79 33.89 -0.47 24.67
C ILE A 79 35.37 -0.73 24.38
N ILE A 80 35.77 -0.83 23.11
CA ILE A 80 37.17 -1.01 22.70
C ILE A 80 38.02 0.16 23.20
N ILE A 81 37.56 1.40 23.00
CA ILE A 81 38.28 2.59 23.48
C ILE A 81 38.45 2.53 25.00
N VAL A 82 37.42 2.17 25.76
CA VAL A 82 37.52 2.04 27.23
C VAL A 82 38.49 0.94 27.67
N ILE A 83 38.54 -0.19 26.96
CA ILE A 83 39.45 -1.29 27.31
C ILE A 83 40.91 -0.95 26.98
N PHE A 84 41.15 -0.22 25.89
CA PHE A 84 42.49 0.08 25.39
C PHE A 84 42.99 1.50 25.71
N SER A 85 42.22 2.27 26.49
CA SER A 85 42.60 3.59 27.02
C SER A 85 43.09 3.46 28.46
#